data_AF-A0A925S2J2-F1
#
_entry.id   AF-A0A925S2J2-F1
#
_cell.length_a   1.000
_cell.length_b   1.000
_cell.length_c   1.000
_cell.angle_alpha   90.00
_cell.angle_beta   90.00
_cell.angle_gamma   90.00
#
_symmetry.space_group_name_H-M   'P 1'
#
loop_
_entity.id
_entity.type
_entity.pdbx_description
1 polymer ?
#
loop_
_entity_poly.entity_id
_entity_poly.type
_entity_poly.pdbx_seq_one_letter_code
_entity_poly.pdbx_strand_id
1 'polypeptide(L)'
;MKSPNYASLHRTASQNLEASLRHYEEVPAGLAREFVELKLQATIFQYDICAEMVSFARNKPTGFAAAVALKGLVLRLYEYDKLQNTSFIPRLLELSAKRGIAFDRASIKVARVNWKKELTRLKKWSTFRNEVAGHYGKDLRAQIALLKSLDPEEVMSVTKAFLSFNMALLQGLADAGKGVAHAA
;
A
#
# COMPACT_ATOMS: atom_id res chain seq x y z
N MET A 1 21.17 6.11 11.91
CA MET A 1 20.04 6.40 10.99
C MET A 1 18.85 6.80 11.85
N LYS A 2 18.36 8.05 11.78
CA LYS A 2 17.24 8.51 12.63
C LYS A 2 15.99 7.69 12.31
N SER A 3 15.30 7.16 13.34
CA SER A 3 14.02 6.48 13.14
C SER A 3 13.03 7.42 12.45
N PRO A 4 12.27 6.95 11.43
CA PRO A 4 11.29 7.80 10.77
C PRO A 4 10.29 8.35 11.79
N ASN A 5 9.87 9.60 11.63
CA ASN A 5 8.79 10.17 12.42
C ASN A 5 7.45 9.58 11.94
N TYR A 6 7.09 8.42 12.46
CA TYR A 6 5.85 7.75 12.06
C TYR A 6 4.60 8.59 12.39
N ALA A 7 4.66 9.44 13.42
CA ALA A 7 3.55 10.33 13.77
C ALA A 7 3.31 11.39 12.70
N SER A 8 4.36 11.94 12.08
CA SER A 8 4.20 12.86 10.95
C SER A 8 3.66 12.13 9.72
N LEU A 9 4.13 10.91 9.43
CA LEU A 9 3.62 10.10 8.33
C LEU A 9 2.12 9.81 8.46
N HIS A 10 1.67 9.40 9.65
CA HIS A 10 0.26 9.15 9.92
C HIS A 10 -0.60 10.42 9.79
N ARG A 11 -0.10 11.58 10.26
CA ARG A 11 -0.78 12.86 10.08
C ARG A 11 -0.96 13.21 8.61
N THR A 12 0.10 13.08 7.81
CA THR A 12 0.04 13.30 6.37
C THR A 12 -0.92 12.31 5.69
N ALA A 13 -0.88 11.03 6.06
CA ALA A 13 -1.79 10.03 5.51
C ALA A 13 -3.26 10.36 5.83
N SER A 14 -3.56 10.80 7.05
CA SER A 14 -4.89 11.26 7.46
C SER A 14 -5.35 12.48 6.66
N GLN A 15 -4.49 13.49 6.49
CA GLN A 15 -4.80 14.67 5.66
C GLN A 15 -5.07 14.28 4.20
N ASN A 16 -4.27 13.37 3.64
CA ASN A 16 -4.44 12.87 2.29
C ASN A 16 -5.77 12.11 2.12
N LEU A 17 -6.14 11.28 3.11
CA LEU A 17 -7.40 10.55 3.11
C LEU A 17 -8.59 11.49 3.10
N GLU A 18 -8.63 12.48 4.00
CA GLU A 18 -9.69 13.49 4.06
C GLU A 18 -9.78 14.30 2.75
N ALA A 19 -8.64 14.72 2.20
CA ALA A 19 -8.61 15.44 0.93
C ALA A 19 -9.07 14.56 -0.26
N SER A 20 -8.74 13.27 -0.26
CA SER A 20 -9.22 12.33 -1.28
C SER A 20 -10.72 12.06 -1.16
N LEU A 21 -11.26 11.98 0.06
CA LEU A 21 -12.69 11.79 0.29
C LEU A 21 -13.50 12.99 -0.21
N ARG A 22 -13.11 14.22 0.17
CA ARG A 22 -13.77 15.44 -0.35
C ARG A 22 -13.77 15.49 -1.87
N HIS A 23 -12.61 15.21 -2.49
CA HIS A 23 -12.50 15.20 -3.95
C HIS A 23 -13.36 14.09 -4.59
N TYR A 24 -13.51 12.95 -3.92
CA TYR A 24 -14.43 11.90 -4.37
C TYR A 24 -15.89 12.38 -4.31
N GLU A 25 -16.31 13.05 -3.24
CA GLU A 25 -17.68 13.53 -3.06
C GLU A 25 -18.07 14.66 -4.03
N GLU A 26 -17.12 15.50 -4.41
CA GLU A 26 -17.34 16.66 -5.30
C GLU A 26 -17.35 16.31 -6.80
N VAL A 27 -16.76 15.19 -7.20
CA VAL A 27 -16.53 14.86 -8.61
C VAL A 27 -17.71 14.09 -9.22
N PRO A 28 -18.28 14.55 -10.36
CA PRO A 28 -19.37 13.85 -11.05
C PRO A 28 -18.90 12.52 -11.67
N ALA A 29 -19.87 11.69 -12.05
CA ALA A 29 -19.61 10.41 -12.70
C ALA A 29 -18.81 10.56 -14.02
N GLY A 30 -17.98 9.56 -14.35
CA GLY A 30 -17.16 9.54 -15.56
C GLY A 30 -15.67 9.28 -15.29
N LEU A 31 -14.79 9.65 -16.23
CA LEU A 31 -13.34 9.42 -16.09
C LEU A 31 -12.73 10.16 -14.89
N ALA A 32 -13.31 11.30 -14.50
CA ALA A 32 -12.94 12.03 -13.29
C ALA A 32 -13.20 11.18 -12.04
N ARG A 33 -14.34 10.48 -11.98
CA ARG A 33 -14.73 9.59 -10.90
C ARG A 33 -13.75 8.42 -10.73
N GLU A 34 -13.35 7.79 -11.83
CA GLU A 34 -12.43 6.65 -11.78
C GLU A 34 -11.05 7.03 -11.22
N PHE A 35 -10.55 8.22 -11.55
CA PHE A 35 -9.32 8.75 -10.95
C PHE A 35 -9.45 8.92 -9.44
N VAL A 36 -10.52 9.58 -8.97
CA VAL A 36 -10.70 9.85 -7.53
C VAL A 36 -10.96 8.58 -6.72
N GLU A 37 -11.59 7.57 -7.32
CA GLU A 37 -11.73 6.23 -6.71
C GLU A 37 -10.37 5.56 -6.48
N LEU A 38 -9.52 5.51 -7.50
CA LEU A 38 -8.17 4.94 -7.38
C LEU A 38 -7.34 5.73 -6.35
N LYS A 39 -7.42 7.06 -6.37
CA LYS A 39 -6.76 7.92 -5.38
C LYS A 39 -7.26 7.62 -3.97
N LEU A 40 -8.57 7.57 -3.76
CA LEU A 40 -9.19 7.32 -2.45
C LEU A 40 -8.79 5.95 -1.91
N GLN A 41 -8.89 4.89 -2.73
CA GLN A 41 -8.49 3.53 -2.38
C GLN A 41 -7.02 3.46 -1.95
N ALA A 42 -6.13 4.18 -2.65
CA ALA A 42 -4.72 4.25 -2.29
C ALA A 42 -4.47 5.00 -0.97
N THR A 43 -5.22 6.08 -0.71
CA THR A 43 -5.09 6.82 0.56
C THR A 43 -5.71 6.11 1.75
N ILE A 44 -6.77 5.32 1.57
CA ILE A 44 -7.31 4.43 2.62
C ILE A 44 -6.23 3.44 3.04
N PHE A 45 -5.62 2.75 2.09
CA PHE A 45 -4.54 1.81 2.37
C PHE A 45 -3.35 2.49 3.06
N GLN A 46 -2.93 3.66 2.56
CA GLN A 46 -1.82 4.43 3.15
C GLN A 46 -2.10 4.78 4.62
N TYR A 47 -3.31 5.25 4.93
CA TYR A 47 -3.73 5.56 6.29
C TYR A 47 -3.62 4.34 7.20
N ASP A 48 -4.21 3.21 6.79
CA ASP A 48 -4.22 1.97 7.57
C ASP A 48 -2.82 1.51 7.96
N ILE A 49 -1.90 1.43 6.99
CA ILE A 49 -0.54 0.96 7.29
C ILE A 49 0.25 1.97 8.10
N CYS A 50 0.05 3.28 7.90
CA CYS A 50 0.67 4.30 8.74
C CYS A 50 0.17 4.23 10.19
N ALA A 51 -1.13 3.98 10.41
CA ALA A 51 -1.70 3.81 11.74
C ALA A 51 -1.09 2.60 12.46
N GLU A 52 -0.91 1.47 11.76
CA GLU A 52 -0.24 0.29 12.31
C GLU A 52 1.23 0.55 12.65
N MET A 53 1.99 1.22 11.75
CA MET A 53 3.38 1.59 12.00
C MET A 53 3.53 2.48 13.23
N VAL A 54 2.62 3.45 13.41
CA VAL A 54 2.58 4.31 14.61
C VAL A 54 2.26 3.50 15.85
N SER A 55 1.28 2.61 15.78
CA SER A 55 0.91 1.75 16.91
C SER A 55 2.08 0.88 17.36
N PHE A 56 2.77 0.24 16.41
CA PHE A 56 3.97 -0.55 16.67
C PHE A 56 5.09 0.29 17.31
N ALA A 57 5.38 1.46 16.74
CA ALA A 57 6.44 2.34 17.23
C ALA A 57 6.14 2.93 18.62
N ARG A 58 4.86 3.24 18.91
CA ARG A 58 4.42 3.76 20.20
C ARG A 58 4.46 2.70 21.28
N ASN A 59 3.91 1.52 21.00
CA ASN A 59 3.75 0.47 21.99
C ASN A 59 5.03 -0.34 22.21
N LYS A 60 5.99 -0.28 21.27
CA LYS A 60 7.30 -0.95 21.33
C LYS A 60 7.19 -2.41 21.81
N PRO A 61 6.31 -3.23 21.19
CA PRO A 61 6.18 -4.62 21.62
C PRO A 61 7.51 -5.35 21.43
N THR A 62 7.81 -6.29 22.33
CA THR A 62 9.05 -7.09 22.30
C THR A 62 8.74 -8.58 22.23
N GLY A 63 9.73 -9.38 21.82
CA GLY A 63 9.60 -10.84 21.72
C GLY A 63 8.43 -11.28 20.84
N PHE A 64 7.68 -12.28 21.28
CA PHE A 64 6.55 -12.83 20.52
C PHE A 64 5.41 -11.82 20.29
N ALA A 65 5.20 -10.88 21.23
CA ALA A 65 4.20 -9.84 21.07
C ALA A 65 4.51 -8.92 19.88
N ALA A 66 5.79 -8.72 19.54
CA ALA A 66 6.18 -7.93 18.37
C ALA A 66 5.74 -8.61 17.07
N ALA A 67 5.95 -9.92 16.94
CA ALA A 67 5.49 -10.68 15.78
C ALA A 67 3.95 -10.66 15.65
N VAL A 68 3.24 -10.83 16.77
CA VAL A 68 1.77 -10.77 16.80
C VAL A 68 1.26 -9.38 16.40
N ALA A 69 1.91 -8.31 16.87
CA ALA A 69 1.52 -6.94 16.54
C ALA A 69 1.67 -6.60 15.05
N LEU A 70 2.57 -7.28 14.33
CA LEU A 70 2.83 -7.04 12.91
C LEU A 70 1.94 -7.83 11.94
N LYS A 71 1.14 -8.78 12.46
CA LYS A 71 0.30 -9.62 11.59
C LYS A 71 -0.69 -8.82 10.75
N GLY A 72 -1.24 -7.74 11.31
CA GLY A 72 -2.18 -6.86 10.62
C GLY A 72 -1.52 -6.18 9.42
N LEU A 73 -0.32 -5.65 9.64
CA LEU A 73 0.46 -4.96 8.62
C LEU A 73 0.82 -5.90 7.47
N VAL A 74 1.27 -7.13 7.80
CA VAL A 74 1.54 -8.19 6.81
C VAL A 74 0.29 -8.53 5.99
N LEU A 75 -0.87 -8.70 6.65
CA LEU A 75 -2.14 -8.99 5.98
C LEU A 75 -2.50 -7.88 4.99
N ARG A 76 -2.49 -6.62 5.46
CA ARG A 76 -2.88 -5.47 4.63
C ARG A 76 -1.96 -5.31 3.42
N LEU A 77 -0.63 -5.44 3.62
CA LEU A 77 0.33 -5.40 2.52
C LEU A 77 0.05 -6.48 1.48
N TYR A 78 -0.22 -7.71 1.93
CA TYR A 78 -0.48 -8.83 1.03
C TYR A 78 -1.78 -8.65 0.23
N GLU A 79 -2.88 -8.31 0.92
CA GLU A 79 -4.18 -8.10 0.27
C GLU A 79 -4.14 -6.93 -0.72
N TYR A 80 -3.44 -5.85 -0.35
CA TYR A 80 -3.34 -4.69 -1.21
C TYR A 80 -2.36 -4.92 -2.38
N ASP A 81 -1.28 -5.69 -2.24
CA ASP A 81 -0.49 -6.14 -3.40
C ASP A 81 -1.33 -6.98 -4.36
N LYS A 82 -2.11 -7.93 -3.82
CA LYS A 82 -3.02 -8.74 -4.64
C LYS A 82 -4.00 -7.83 -5.41
N LEU A 83 -4.70 -6.95 -4.69
CA LEU A 83 -5.62 -5.96 -5.26
C LEU A 83 -4.95 -5.04 -6.28
N GLN A 84 -3.71 -4.62 -6.00
CA GLN A 84 -2.93 -3.79 -6.91
C GLN A 84 -2.70 -4.49 -8.25
N ASN A 85 -2.29 -5.75 -8.20
CA ASN A 85 -1.98 -6.54 -9.39
C ASN A 85 -3.24 -6.94 -10.17
N THR A 86 -4.35 -7.24 -9.49
CA THR A 86 -5.57 -7.77 -10.14
C THR A 86 -6.56 -6.71 -10.58
N SER A 87 -6.59 -5.54 -9.93
CA SER A 87 -7.61 -4.52 -10.19
C SER A 87 -7.03 -3.12 -10.35
N PHE A 88 -6.24 -2.65 -9.37
CA PHE A 88 -5.79 -1.25 -9.36
C PHE A 88 -4.96 -0.87 -10.59
N ILE A 89 -3.91 -1.66 -10.87
CA ILE A 89 -3.00 -1.39 -12.00
C ILE A 89 -3.73 -1.51 -13.34
N PRO A 90 -4.52 -2.56 -13.61
CA PRO A 90 -5.33 -2.62 -14.83
C PRO A 90 -6.22 -1.38 -15.02
N ARG A 91 -6.96 -0.97 -13.99
CA ARG A 91 -7.82 0.23 -14.02
C ARG A 91 -7.02 1.50 -14.24
N LEU A 92 -5.85 1.62 -13.60
CA LEU A 92 -4.94 2.75 -13.78
C LEU A 92 -4.45 2.86 -15.23
N LEU A 93 -4.04 1.75 -15.83
CA LEU A 93 -3.60 1.71 -17.22
C LEU A 93 -4.74 2.05 -18.19
N GLU A 94 -5.94 1.52 -17.94
CA GLU A 94 -7.12 1.81 -18.74
C GLU A 94 -7.52 3.29 -18.65
N LEU A 95 -7.53 3.86 -17.44
CA LEU A 95 -7.79 5.27 -17.21
C LEU A 95 -6.76 6.15 -17.92
N SER A 96 -5.47 5.80 -17.84
CA SER A 96 -4.40 6.53 -18.53
C SER A 96 -4.59 6.50 -20.04
N ALA A 97 -4.89 5.33 -20.62
CA ALA A 97 -5.17 5.20 -22.05
C ALA A 97 -6.38 6.04 -22.47
N LYS A 98 -7.49 5.98 -21.72
CA LYS A 98 -8.72 6.76 -21.97
C LYS A 98 -8.49 8.27 -21.89
N ARG A 99 -7.50 8.72 -21.10
CA ARG A 99 -7.14 10.13 -20.95
C ARG A 99 -5.99 10.58 -21.86
N GLY A 100 -5.46 9.71 -22.73
CA GLY A 100 -4.31 10.03 -23.58
C GLY A 100 -3.01 10.28 -22.80
N ILE A 101 -2.92 9.71 -21.59
CA ILE A 101 -1.80 9.89 -20.67
C ILE A 101 -0.72 8.84 -20.97
N ALA A 102 0.53 9.27 -21.12
CA ALA A 102 1.68 8.40 -21.38
C ALA A 102 2.14 7.65 -20.10
N PHE A 103 1.27 6.80 -19.55
CA PHE A 103 1.56 5.94 -18.41
C PHE A 103 1.16 4.50 -18.75
N ASP A 104 2.17 3.64 -18.94
CA ASP A 104 1.99 2.30 -19.48
C ASP A 104 2.63 1.21 -18.60
N ARG A 105 2.68 -0.02 -19.13
CA ARG A 105 3.31 -1.15 -18.42
C ARG A 105 4.81 -0.95 -18.21
N ALA A 106 5.50 -0.20 -19.07
CA ALA A 106 6.91 0.11 -18.89
C ALA A 106 7.10 1.09 -17.72
N SER A 107 6.24 2.09 -17.58
CA SER A 107 6.23 3.00 -16.41
C SER A 107 6.11 2.21 -15.10
N ILE A 108 5.20 1.24 -15.05
CA ILE A 108 5.02 0.37 -13.86
C ILE A 108 6.25 -0.49 -13.62
N LYS A 109 6.83 -1.08 -14.68
CA LYS A 109 8.03 -1.91 -14.57
C LYS A 109 9.18 -1.12 -13.96
N VAL A 110 9.41 0.11 -14.41
CA VAL A 110 10.43 1.02 -13.86
C VAL A 110 10.18 1.27 -12.37
N ALA A 111 8.94 1.62 -12.00
CA ALA A 111 8.59 1.85 -10.59
C ALA A 111 8.82 0.60 -9.71
N ARG A 112 8.62 -0.61 -10.24
CA ARG A 112 8.84 -1.87 -9.52
C ARG A 112 10.31 -2.24 -9.33
N VAL A 113 11.20 -1.84 -10.24
CA VAL A 113 12.62 -2.24 -10.19
C VAL A 113 13.26 -1.84 -8.86
N ASN A 114 12.92 -0.64 -8.37
CA ASN A 114 13.46 -0.09 -7.13
C ASN A 114 13.09 -0.91 -5.88
N TRP A 115 12.04 -1.72 -5.96
CA TRP A 115 11.45 -2.44 -4.81
C TRP A 115 11.30 -3.94 -5.06
N LYS A 116 11.95 -4.47 -6.11
CA LYS A 116 11.77 -5.85 -6.56
C LYS A 116 12.05 -6.86 -5.46
N LYS A 117 13.07 -6.62 -4.63
CA LYS A 117 13.47 -7.50 -3.54
C LYS A 117 12.36 -7.59 -2.47
N GLU A 118 11.86 -6.44 -2.03
CA GLU A 118 10.82 -6.30 -1.01
C GLU A 118 9.48 -6.85 -1.50
N LEU A 119 9.10 -6.55 -2.75
CA LEU A 119 7.88 -7.10 -3.37
C LEU A 119 7.96 -8.62 -3.56
N THR A 120 9.15 -9.18 -3.78
CA THR A 120 9.34 -10.63 -3.86
C THR A 120 9.19 -11.29 -2.47
N ARG A 121 9.62 -10.61 -1.40
CA ARG A 121 9.42 -11.08 -0.02
C ARG A 121 7.94 -11.10 0.34
N LEU A 122 7.20 -10.06 -0.03
CA LEU A 122 5.76 -9.97 0.18
C LEU A 122 5.00 -11.18 -0.39
N LYS A 123 5.40 -11.68 -1.57
CA LYS A 123 4.79 -12.88 -2.17
C LYS A 123 4.96 -14.15 -1.32
N LYS A 124 6.02 -14.23 -0.52
CA LYS A 124 6.27 -15.38 0.38
C LYS A 124 5.35 -15.38 1.60
N TRP A 125 4.65 -14.28 1.87
CA TRP A 125 3.71 -14.18 3.00
C TRP A 125 2.31 -14.74 2.69
N SER A 126 2.10 -15.39 1.54
CA SER A 126 0.82 -16.04 1.23
C SER A 126 0.41 -17.08 2.28
N THR A 127 1.34 -17.96 2.68
CA THR A 127 1.13 -18.95 3.74
C THR A 127 0.87 -18.28 5.08
N PHE A 128 1.66 -17.25 5.43
CA PHE A 128 1.46 -16.48 6.66
C PHE A 128 0.07 -15.84 6.70
N ARG A 129 -0.36 -15.23 5.59
CA ARG A 129 -1.70 -14.65 5.45
C ARG A 129 -2.78 -15.69 5.68
N ASN A 130 -2.67 -16.87 5.07
CA ASN A 130 -3.73 -17.88 5.13
C ASN A 130 -3.83 -18.55 6.50
N GLU A 131 -2.70 -18.79 7.17
CA GLU A 131 -2.67 -19.57 8.41
C GLU A 131 -2.72 -18.70 9.68
N VAL A 132 -2.25 -17.45 9.61
CA VAL A 132 -2.03 -16.61 10.81
C VAL A 132 -2.88 -15.34 10.79
N ALA A 133 -2.90 -14.63 9.67
CA ALA A 133 -3.35 -13.23 9.67
C ALA A 133 -4.78 -13.03 9.15
N GLY A 134 -5.17 -13.73 8.08
CA GLY A 134 -6.48 -13.58 7.43
C GLY A 134 -7.54 -14.53 7.98
N HIS A 135 -7.17 -15.78 8.22
CA HIS A 135 -8.01 -16.78 8.88
C HIS A 135 -7.13 -17.48 9.92
N TYR A 136 -7.59 -17.61 11.16
CA TYR A 136 -6.84 -18.43 12.13
C TYR A 136 -6.93 -19.88 11.66
N GLY A 137 -5.80 -20.43 11.22
CA GLY A 137 -5.69 -21.82 10.83
C GLY A 137 -6.09 -22.75 11.99
N LYS A 138 -6.40 -24.01 11.68
CA LYS A 138 -6.74 -24.99 12.74
C LYS A 138 -5.52 -25.47 13.51
N ASP A 139 -4.32 -25.39 12.92
CA ASP A 139 -3.06 -25.81 13.54
C ASP A 139 -2.38 -24.63 14.27
N LEU A 140 -2.44 -24.64 15.59
CA LEU A 140 -1.79 -23.64 16.44
C LEU A 140 -0.25 -23.74 16.40
N ARG A 141 0.32 -24.93 16.22
CA ARG A 141 1.79 -25.09 16.16
C ARG A 141 2.34 -24.44 14.90
N ALA A 142 1.67 -24.65 13.77
CA ALA A 142 2.01 -23.98 12.51
C ALA A 142 1.92 -22.46 12.63
N GLN A 143 0.87 -21.95 13.28
CA GLN A 143 0.70 -20.50 13.53
C GLN A 143 1.84 -19.90 14.35
N ILE A 144 2.20 -20.56 15.46
CA ILE A 144 3.30 -20.12 16.32
C ILE A 144 4.63 -20.14 15.56
N ALA A 145 4.88 -21.18 14.75
CA ALA A 145 6.09 -21.27 13.94
C ALA A 145 6.18 -20.13 12.91
N LEU A 146 5.08 -19.84 12.22
CA LEU A 146 4.99 -18.74 11.26
C LEU A 146 5.19 -17.37 11.94
N LEU A 147 4.54 -17.12 13.07
CA LEU A 147 4.74 -15.89 13.86
C LEU A 147 6.21 -15.74 14.31
N LYS A 148 6.84 -16.82 14.78
CA LYS A 148 8.25 -16.79 15.18
C LYS A 148 9.22 -16.55 14.02
N SER A 149 8.83 -16.91 12.79
CA SER A 149 9.63 -16.66 11.59
C SER A 149 9.55 -15.22 11.08
N LEU A 150 8.61 -14.42 11.60
CA LEU A 150 8.41 -13.05 11.16
C LEU A 150 9.48 -12.13 11.73
N ASP A 151 10.27 -11.51 10.86
CA ASP A 151 11.25 -10.50 11.25
C ASP A 151 10.63 -9.09 11.21
N PRO A 152 10.52 -8.39 12.35
CA PRO A 152 10.04 -7.01 12.40
C PRO A 152 10.75 -6.03 11.48
N GLU A 153 12.06 -6.17 11.30
CA GLU A 153 12.83 -5.29 10.43
C GLU A 153 12.47 -5.52 8.96
N GLU A 154 12.31 -6.80 8.56
CA GLU A 154 11.82 -7.16 7.24
C GLU A 154 10.44 -6.58 6.97
N VAL A 155 9.49 -6.72 7.91
CA VAL A 155 8.13 -6.20 7.73
C VAL A 155 8.13 -4.69 7.53
N MET A 156 8.87 -3.96 8.36
CA MET A 156 8.96 -2.50 8.25
C MET A 156 9.68 -2.06 6.98
N SER A 157 10.69 -2.81 6.52
CA SER A 157 11.38 -2.58 5.24
C SER A 157 10.42 -2.75 4.06
N VAL A 158 9.67 -3.86 4.01
CA VAL A 158 8.68 -4.12 2.95
C VAL A 158 7.58 -3.05 2.97
N THR A 159 7.10 -2.66 4.15
CA THR A 159 6.09 -1.60 4.29
C THR A 159 6.53 -0.29 3.65
N LYS A 160 7.77 0.14 3.94
CA LYS A 160 8.33 1.38 3.38
C LYS A 160 8.48 1.30 1.86
N ALA A 161 9.03 0.19 1.36
CA ALA A 161 9.17 -0.04 -0.07
C ALA A 161 7.83 -0.02 -0.79
N PHE A 162 6.81 -0.64 -0.19
CA PHE A 162 5.47 -0.68 -0.74
C PHE A 162 4.81 0.71 -0.77
N LEU A 163 4.95 1.51 0.31
CA LEU A 163 4.52 2.91 0.34
C LEU A 163 5.16 3.71 -0.79
N SER A 164 6.49 3.58 -0.96
CA SER A 164 7.21 4.29 -2.02
C SER A 164 6.77 3.85 -3.41
N PHE A 165 6.51 2.56 -3.63
CA PHE A 165 5.95 2.06 -4.87
C PHE A 165 4.55 2.63 -5.16
N ASN A 166 3.66 2.62 -4.17
CA ASN A 166 2.31 3.17 -4.30
C ASN A 166 2.34 4.68 -4.61
N MET A 167 3.23 5.43 -3.96
CA MET A 167 3.45 6.85 -4.24
C MET A 167 3.98 7.08 -5.67
N ALA A 168 4.88 6.23 -6.16
CA ALA A 168 5.38 6.34 -7.53
C ALA A 168 4.28 6.10 -8.57
N LEU A 169 3.34 5.18 -8.32
CA LEU A 169 2.17 4.98 -9.18
C LEU A 169 1.26 6.21 -9.20
N LEU A 170 0.95 6.78 -8.03
CA LEU A 170 0.13 7.99 -7.93
C LEU A 170 0.81 9.22 -8.52
N GLN A 171 2.12 9.36 -8.35
CA GLN A 171 2.90 10.45 -8.92
C GLN A 171 2.95 10.34 -10.45
N GLY A 172 3.23 9.15 -10.99
CA GLY A 172 3.21 8.90 -12.43
C GLY A 172 1.86 9.25 -13.06
N LEU A 173 0.76 8.97 -12.35
CA LEU A 173 -0.58 9.37 -12.75
C LEU A 173 -0.78 10.90 -12.71
N ALA A 174 -0.34 11.55 -11.63
CA ALA A 174 -0.49 12.99 -11.45
C ALA A 174 0.32 13.79 -12.48
N ASP A 175 1.57 13.43 -12.72
CA ASP A 175 2.45 14.16 -13.65
C ASP A 175 2.01 13.97 -15.10
N ALA A 176 1.59 12.75 -15.45
CA ALA A 176 1.14 12.48 -16.80
C ALA A 176 -0.26 13.11 -17.06
N GLY A 177 -1.01 13.49 -16.01
CA GLY A 177 -2.25 14.29 -16.10
C GLY A 177 -2.06 15.82 -16.18
N LYS A 178 -0.92 16.38 -15.78
CA LYS A 178 -0.66 17.84 -15.82
C LYS A 178 -0.57 18.39 -17.25
N GLY A 179 -0.26 17.56 -18.24
CA GLY A 179 -0.24 17.95 -19.66
C GLY A 179 -1.62 18.10 -20.31
N VAL A 180 -2.71 17.72 -19.62
CA VAL A 180 -4.10 17.78 -20.14
C VAL A 180 -4.88 18.97 -19.56
N ALA A 181 -4.43 19.56 -18.44
CA ALA A 181 -5.11 20.70 -17.79
C ALA A 181 -4.80 22.08 -18.40
N HIS A 182 -3.98 22.15 -19.45
CA HIS A 182 -3.69 23.38 -20.21
C HIS A 182 -4.26 23.38 -21.63
N ALA A 183 -5.15 22.45 -21.95
CA ALA A 183 -5.84 22.38 -23.24
C ALA A 183 -7.36 22.58 -23.09
N ALA A 184 -7.75 23.63 -22.35
CA ALA A 184 -9.08 24.23 -22.38
C ALA A 184 -8.93 25.75 -22.24
#